data_AF-A0A1V4TF58-F1
#
_entry.id   AF-A0A1V4TF58-F1
#
_cell.length_a   1.000
_cell.length_b   1.000
_cell.length_c   1.000
_cell.angle_alpha   90.00
_cell.angle_beta   90.00
_cell.angle_gamma   90.00
#
_symmetry.space_group_name_H-M   'P 1'
#
loop_
_entity.id
_entity.type
_entity.pdbx_description
1 polymer ?
#
loop_
_entity_poly.entity_id
_entity_poly.type
_entity_poly.pdbx_seq_one_letter_code
_entity_poly.pdbx_strand_id
1 'polypeptide(L)'
;MPHQHDSPEAIAYMVADNKLTDSSDFDYGKLELNFEELELKGFNLELTGFNNTELKEVETKLEGKKEVEEDDFDPESVKESIVQPGDVWQLGNHKLMCRDSTNKEDVLNLLNDNKVDMVFTDPPYDFEDNSYFDSLKDVANEIFVMCSDKYLVKLANQYLDIFRYFFTVELSPPILINSKMPMTGHDLIAYFRTGKSTMNNLRDAFSTHIKLNKRKDGEHRHEKRLELPSNFIQHYTIKNGTVLDIFGGSGSTLMACEQLQRKCYMMELEPHNCDIIIARWEEFTGEHAIKEA
;
A
#
# COMPACT_ATOMS: atom_id res chain seq x y z
N MET A 1 -33.61 2.40 -3.70
CA MET A 1 -33.70 3.79 -4.17
C MET A 1 -32.34 4.41 -3.93
N PRO A 2 -31.68 5.03 -4.93
CA PRO A 2 -30.43 5.72 -4.69
C PRO A 2 -30.67 6.84 -3.67
N HIS A 3 -29.82 6.95 -2.66
CA HIS A 3 -29.92 7.99 -1.66
C HIS A 3 -29.76 9.35 -2.35
N GLN A 4 -30.60 10.32 -2.01
CA GLN A 4 -30.69 11.64 -2.64
C GLN A 4 -29.43 12.51 -2.45
N HIS A 5 -28.39 11.98 -1.80
CA HIS A 5 -27.11 12.62 -1.52
C HIS A 5 -26.00 12.30 -2.54
N ASP A 6 -26.22 11.37 -3.48
CA ASP A 6 -25.22 10.93 -4.46
C ASP A 6 -25.47 11.48 -5.88
N SER A 7 -26.30 12.52 -6.03
CA SER A 7 -26.54 13.13 -7.35
C SER A 7 -25.34 13.99 -7.78
N PRO A 8 -25.05 14.10 -9.09
CA PRO A 8 -24.01 15.00 -9.59
C PRO A 8 -24.16 16.42 -9.08
N GLU A 9 -25.39 16.92 -8.97
CA GLU A 9 -25.69 18.26 -8.48
C GLU A 9 -25.31 18.43 -7.00
N ALA A 10 -25.48 17.40 -6.16
CA ALA A 10 -25.12 17.44 -4.75
C ALA A 10 -23.59 17.49 -4.57
N ILE A 11 -22.85 16.71 -5.35
CA ILE A 11 -21.38 16.70 -5.34
C ILE A 11 -20.85 18.04 -5.86
N ALA A 12 -21.38 18.54 -6.97
CA ALA A 12 -21.00 19.83 -7.54
C ALA A 12 -21.29 20.99 -6.58
N TYR A 13 -22.43 20.96 -5.88
CA TYR A 13 -22.77 21.95 -4.86
C TYR A 13 -21.79 21.92 -3.70
N MET A 14 -21.43 20.74 -3.19
CA MET A 14 -20.44 20.59 -2.12
C MET A 14 -19.07 21.14 -2.54
N VAL A 15 -18.62 20.83 -3.75
CA VAL A 15 -17.35 21.33 -4.29
C VAL A 15 -17.38 22.86 -4.46
N ALA A 16 -18.47 23.41 -4.99
CA ALA A 16 -18.66 24.85 -5.14
C ALA A 16 -18.74 25.58 -3.79
N ASP A 17 -19.41 24.99 -2.80
CA ASP A 17 -19.53 25.55 -1.44
C ASP A 17 -18.15 25.61 -0.76
N ASN A 18 -17.37 24.52 -0.83
CA ASN A 18 -15.99 24.49 -0.35
C ASN A 18 -15.12 25.57 -1.04
N LYS A 19 -15.34 25.81 -2.34
CA LYS A 19 -14.62 26.84 -3.10
C LYS A 19 -14.95 28.26 -2.64
N LEU A 20 -16.20 28.54 -2.30
CA LEU A 20 -16.67 29.87 -1.90
C LEU A 20 -16.17 30.31 -0.51
N THR A 21 -15.81 29.36 0.36
CA THR A 21 -15.33 29.65 1.72
C THR A 21 -13.88 30.14 1.83
N ASP A 22 -13.12 30.18 0.74
CA ASP A 22 -11.79 30.82 0.52
C ASP A 22 -10.77 30.80 1.68
N SER A 23 -10.84 29.80 2.56
CA SER A 23 -9.96 29.64 3.72
C SER A 23 -9.54 28.18 3.96
N SER A 24 -9.70 27.31 2.96
CA SER A 24 -9.39 25.88 3.05
C SER A 24 -8.21 25.51 2.16
N ASP A 25 -7.15 24.98 2.77
CA ASP A 25 -6.22 24.08 2.08
C ASP A 25 -7.04 22.95 1.45
N PHE A 26 -7.24 23.00 0.12
CA PHE A 26 -7.97 21.94 -0.57
C PHE A 26 -7.21 20.63 -0.42
N ASP A 27 -7.92 19.58 -0.02
CA ASP A 27 -7.44 18.21 -0.20
C ASP A 27 -7.60 17.88 -1.68
N TYR A 28 -6.55 18.16 -2.47
CA TYR A 28 -6.53 17.98 -3.92
C TYR A 28 -6.86 16.54 -4.33
N GLY A 29 -6.55 15.55 -3.49
CA GLY A 29 -6.95 14.16 -3.71
C GLY A 29 -8.46 13.97 -3.64
N LYS A 30 -9.11 14.48 -2.58
CA LYS A 30 -10.58 14.43 -2.48
C LYS A 30 -11.28 15.28 -3.55
N LEU A 31 -10.69 16.41 -3.91
CA LEU A 31 -11.26 17.32 -4.89
C LEU A 31 -11.30 16.68 -6.28
N GLU A 32 -10.23 16.00 -6.69
CA GLU A 32 -10.22 15.26 -7.95
C GLU A 32 -11.22 14.12 -7.97
N LEU A 33 -11.33 13.31 -6.91
CA LEU A 33 -12.31 12.24 -6.86
C LEU A 33 -13.74 12.75 -7.09
N ASN A 34 -14.07 13.94 -6.57
CA ASN A 34 -15.35 14.59 -6.84
C ASN A 34 -15.46 15.02 -8.30
N PHE A 35 -14.43 15.60 -8.90
CA PHE A 35 -14.44 15.97 -10.32
C PHE A 35 -14.55 14.74 -11.23
N GLU A 36 -13.84 13.66 -10.95
CA GLU A 36 -13.96 12.41 -11.68
C GLU A 36 -15.37 11.83 -11.58
N GLU A 37 -15.97 11.81 -10.39
CA GLU A 37 -17.33 11.33 -10.21
C GLU A 37 -18.33 12.18 -11.00
N LEU A 38 -18.13 13.51 -11.05
CA LEU A 38 -18.92 14.42 -11.86
C LEU A 38 -18.74 14.14 -13.36
N GLU A 39 -17.50 13.99 -13.85
CA GLU A 39 -17.21 13.67 -15.25
C GLU A 39 -17.79 12.32 -15.67
N LEU A 40 -17.63 11.28 -14.85
CA LEU A 40 -18.20 9.94 -15.09
C LEU A 40 -19.72 9.97 -15.19
N LYS A 41 -20.37 10.87 -14.44
CA LYS A 41 -21.81 11.10 -14.52
C LYS A 41 -22.21 12.12 -15.60
N GLY A 42 -21.26 12.58 -16.42
CA GLY A 42 -21.48 13.50 -17.53
C GLY A 42 -21.77 14.95 -17.12
N PHE A 43 -21.36 15.35 -15.91
CA PHE A 43 -21.58 16.68 -15.38
C PHE A 43 -20.52 17.67 -15.88
N ASN A 44 -20.94 18.91 -16.16
CA ASN A 44 -20.01 19.95 -16.60
C ASN A 44 -19.26 20.56 -15.40
N LEU A 45 -17.96 20.29 -15.29
CA LEU A 45 -17.10 20.80 -14.22
C LEU A 45 -17.04 22.32 -14.15
N GLU A 46 -17.28 23.05 -15.25
CA GLU A 46 -17.32 24.53 -15.24
C GLU A 46 -18.40 25.08 -14.29
N LEU A 47 -19.43 24.27 -13.98
CA LEU A 47 -20.50 24.64 -13.04
C LEU A 47 -20.09 24.53 -11.57
N THR A 48 -18.93 23.95 -11.27
CA THR A 48 -18.40 23.82 -9.90
C THR A 48 -17.70 25.09 -9.40
N GLY A 49 -17.47 26.07 -10.29
CA GLY A 49 -16.75 27.31 -9.97
C GLY A 49 -15.23 27.22 -10.12
N PHE A 50 -14.69 26.05 -10.48
CA PHE A 50 -13.27 25.88 -10.81
C PHE A 50 -13.00 26.23 -12.27
N ASN A 51 -11.93 26.98 -12.51
CA ASN A 51 -11.50 27.33 -13.86
C ASN A 51 -10.50 26.29 -14.42
N ASN A 52 -10.28 26.31 -15.73
CA ASN A 52 -9.37 25.37 -16.42
C ASN A 52 -7.92 25.35 -15.89
N THR A 53 -7.44 26.45 -15.31
CA THR A 53 -6.10 26.50 -14.70
C THR A 53 -6.10 25.78 -13.36
N GLU A 54 -7.14 25.96 -12.55
CA GLU A 54 -7.29 25.30 -11.26
C GLU A 54 -7.57 23.80 -11.41
N LEU A 55 -8.38 23.40 -12.41
CA LEU A 55 -8.57 21.99 -12.75
C LEU A 55 -7.24 21.35 -13.14
N LYS A 56 -6.45 22.01 -14.01
CA LYS A 56 -5.09 21.56 -14.34
C LYS A 56 -4.16 21.56 -13.14
N GLU A 57 -4.34 22.46 -12.17
CA GLU A 57 -3.53 22.49 -10.96
C GLU A 57 -3.85 21.30 -10.05
N VAL A 58 -5.12 20.90 -9.97
CA VAL A 58 -5.55 19.67 -9.28
C VAL A 58 -4.94 18.45 -9.98
N GLU A 59 -5.07 18.36 -11.32
CA GLU A 59 -4.44 17.31 -12.14
C GLU A 59 -2.91 17.28 -11.99
N THR A 60 -2.25 18.43 -11.91
CA THR A 60 -0.77 18.53 -11.83
C THR A 60 -0.25 18.26 -10.42
N LYS A 61 -1.05 18.58 -9.38
CA LYS A 61 -0.74 18.27 -7.98
C LYS A 61 -0.95 16.80 -7.65
N LEU A 62 -1.71 16.09 -8.48
CA LEU A 62 -1.75 14.65 -8.50
C LEU A 62 -0.56 14.15 -9.31
N GLU A 63 0.45 13.67 -8.61
CA GLU A 63 1.61 13.05 -9.24
C GLU A 63 1.10 11.92 -10.18
N GLY A 64 1.35 12.07 -11.48
CA GLY A 64 1.20 10.96 -12.41
C GLY A 64 2.06 9.78 -11.97
N LYS A 65 1.77 8.57 -12.47
CA LYS A 65 2.48 7.34 -12.08
C LYS A 65 4.00 7.56 -12.07
N LYS A 66 4.58 7.51 -10.88
CA LYS A 66 6.02 7.48 -10.66
C LYS A 66 6.47 6.03 -10.75
N GLU A 67 7.40 5.76 -11.65
CA GLU A 67 8.07 4.47 -11.69
C GLU A 67 9.07 4.38 -10.54
N VAL A 68 9.07 3.24 -9.85
CA VAL A 68 10.08 2.90 -8.84
C VAL A 68 11.18 2.09 -9.50
N GLU A 69 12.40 2.28 -9.03
CA GLU A 69 13.57 1.55 -9.50
C GLU A 69 13.84 0.38 -8.54
N GLU A 70 13.93 -0.84 -9.09
CA GLU A 70 14.40 -2.00 -8.32
C GLU A 70 15.86 -1.77 -7.89
N ASP A 71 16.16 -2.01 -6.62
CA ASP A 71 17.53 -2.00 -6.09
C ASP A 71 18.23 -3.35 -6.28
N ASP A 72 19.56 -3.33 -6.22
CA ASP A 72 20.45 -4.49 -6.31
C ASP A 72 21.09 -4.85 -4.96
N PHE A 73 20.41 -4.51 -3.85
CA PHE A 73 20.90 -4.81 -2.51
C PHE A 73 21.10 -6.31 -2.32
N ASP A 74 22.23 -6.70 -1.74
CA ASP A 74 22.56 -8.09 -1.43
C ASP A 74 22.27 -8.38 0.06
N PRO A 75 21.19 -9.11 0.39
CA PRO A 75 20.86 -9.44 1.78
C PRO A 75 21.94 -10.30 2.45
N GLU A 76 22.72 -11.09 1.69
CA GLU A 76 23.78 -11.94 2.24
C GLU A 76 25.00 -11.13 2.70
N SER A 77 25.06 -9.83 2.34
CA SER A 77 26.09 -8.90 2.83
C SER A 77 25.93 -8.60 4.33
N VAL A 78 24.71 -8.70 4.86
CA VAL A 78 24.40 -8.54 6.28
C VAL A 78 24.72 -9.84 7.00
N LYS A 79 25.75 -9.83 7.86
CA LYS A 79 26.24 -11.06 8.52
C LYS A 79 25.94 -11.16 10.00
N GLU A 80 25.89 -10.02 10.67
CA GLU A 80 25.67 -9.93 12.11
C GLU A 80 24.42 -9.11 12.38
N SER A 81 23.64 -9.56 13.35
CA SER A 81 22.43 -8.88 13.76
C SER A 81 22.72 -7.93 14.92
N ILE A 82 22.38 -6.65 14.75
CA ILE A 82 22.44 -5.63 15.80
C ILE A 82 21.06 -5.38 16.42
N VAL A 83 20.00 -5.73 15.70
CA VAL A 83 18.62 -5.63 16.18
C VAL A 83 18.33 -6.71 17.23
N GLN A 84 17.49 -6.36 18.21
CA GLN A 84 16.96 -7.30 19.20
C GLN A 84 15.42 -7.29 19.18
N PRO A 85 14.77 -8.41 19.52
CA PRO A 85 13.32 -8.44 19.69
C PRO A 85 12.85 -7.36 20.68
N GLY A 86 11.84 -6.59 20.28
CA GLY A 86 11.32 -5.44 21.01
C GLY A 86 11.88 -4.10 20.56
N ASP A 87 12.96 -4.08 19.77
CA ASP A 87 13.54 -2.83 19.26
C ASP A 87 12.59 -2.12 18.30
N VAL A 88 12.62 -0.78 18.35
CA VAL A 88 11.99 0.10 17.38
C VAL A 88 13.08 0.99 16.77
N TRP A 89 13.07 1.11 15.44
CA TRP A 89 14.04 1.85 14.66
C TRP A 89 13.34 2.89 13.80
N GLN A 90 13.86 4.12 13.83
CA GLN A 90 13.45 5.22 12.97
C GLN A 90 14.37 5.25 11.74
N LEU A 91 13.79 5.08 10.55
CA LEU A 91 14.48 5.07 9.26
C LEU A 91 13.95 6.26 8.45
N GLY A 92 14.59 7.42 8.54
CA GLY A 92 14.09 8.65 7.91
C GLY A 92 12.69 9.00 8.43
N ASN A 93 11.66 8.93 7.58
CA ASN A 93 10.27 9.08 8.02
C ASN A 93 9.61 7.75 8.44
N HIS A 94 10.20 6.60 8.15
CA HIS A 94 9.65 5.28 8.40
C HIS A 94 9.91 4.80 9.84
N LYS A 95 9.10 3.85 10.30
CA LYS A 95 9.35 3.12 11.55
C LYS A 95 9.37 1.63 11.31
N LEU A 96 10.36 0.94 11.88
CA LEU A 96 10.50 -0.51 11.87
C LEU A 96 10.47 -1.02 13.32
N MET A 97 9.65 -2.02 13.60
CA MET A 97 9.60 -2.71 14.90
C MET A 97 9.94 -4.18 14.74
N CYS A 98 10.89 -4.67 15.54
CA CYS A 98 11.25 -6.09 15.59
C CYS A 98 10.35 -6.83 16.59
N ARG A 99 9.20 -7.37 16.14
CA ARG A 99 8.22 -7.99 17.04
C ARG A 99 7.20 -8.86 16.31
N ASP A 100 6.50 -9.70 17.09
CA ASP A 100 5.40 -10.54 16.62
C ASP A 100 4.14 -9.70 16.31
N SER A 101 3.71 -9.72 15.05
CA SER A 101 2.54 -8.97 14.57
C SER A 101 1.18 -9.60 14.93
N THR A 102 1.16 -10.78 15.53
CA THR A 102 -0.07 -11.36 16.14
C THR A 102 -0.47 -10.62 17.41
N ASN A 103 0.46 -9.90 18.05
CA ASN A 103 0.15 -9.04 19.18
C ASN A 103 -0.44 -7.69 18.71
N LYS A 104 -1.75 -7.54 18.88
CA LYS A 104 -2.48 -6.32 18.55
C LYS A 104 -1.94 -5.06 19.26
N GLU A 105 -1.53 -5.17 20.52
CA GLU A 105 -1.01 -4.02 21.27
C GLU A 105 0.28 -3.49 20.66
N ASP A 106 1.14 -4.38 20.17
CA ASP A 106 2.40 -4.02 19.53
C ASP A 106 2.17 -3.32 18.19
N VAL A 107 1.19 -3.78 17.39
CA VAL A 107 0.76 -3.11 16.16
C VAL A 107 0.26 -1.69 16.45
N LEU A 108 -0.57 -1.51 17.49
CA LEU A 108 -1.11 -0.19 17.87
C LEU A 108 -0.01 0.74 18.39
N ASN A 109 0.93 0.21 19.19
CA ASN A 109 2.07 0.96 19.70
C ASN A 109 2.97 1.49 18.57
N LEU A 110 3.24 0.67 17.54
CA LEU A 110 4.01 1.11 16.37
C LEU A 110 3.38 2.34 15.69
N LEU A 111 2.05 2.39 15.64
CA LEU A 111 1.28 3.46 15.01
C LEU A 111 1.02 4.65 15.95
N ASN A 112 1.37 4.55 17.24
CA ASN A 112 0.93 5.48 18.29
C ASN A 112 -0.60 5.69 18.26
N ASP A 113 -1.36 4.60 18.17
CA ASP A 113 -2.83 4.58 18.07
C ASP A 113 -3.42 5.32 16.85
N ASN A 114 -2.61 5.67 15.84
CA ASN A 114 -3.09 6.30 14.62
C ASN A 114 -3.55 5.26 13.59
N LYS A 115 -4.48 5.69 12.74
CA LYS A 115 -4.84 4.93 11.54
C LYS A 115 -3.82 5.14 10.43
N VAL A 116 -3.76 4.18 9.51
CA VAL A 116 -3.00 4.27 8.26
C VAL A 116 -3.93 4.33 7.05
N ASP A 117 -3.45 4.89 5.95
CA ASP A 117 -4.22 5.00 4.72
C ASP A 117 -4.43 3.62 4.06
N MET A 118 -3.40 2.77 4.08
CA MET A 118 -3.49 1.40 3.57
C MET A 118 -2.59 0.41 4.30
N VAL A 119 -2.94 -0.87 4.18
CA VAL A 119 -2.09 -2.02 4.53
C VAL A 119 -1.75 -2.78 3.26
N PHE A 120 -0.47 -3.07 3.06
CA PHE A 120 -0.03 -4.02 2.05
C PHE A 120 0.90 -5.01 2.73
N THR A 121 0.47 -6.26 2.85
CA THR A 121 1.21 -7.25 3.65
C THR A 121 1.17 -8.64 3.04
N ASP A 122 2.18 -9.44 3.36
CA ASP A 122 2.44 -10.74 2.73
C ASP A 122 2.88 -11.76 3.80
N PRO A 123 1.93 -12.32 4.55
CA PRO A 123 2.21 -13.31 5.58
C PRO A 123 2.91 -14.54 5.00
N PRO A 124 3.67 -15.28 5.82
CA PRO A 124 4.27 -16.55 5.41
C PRO A 124 3.22 -17.51 4.80
N TYR A 125 3.59 -18.25 3.75
CA TYR A 125 2.64 -19.09 3.01
C TYR A 125 2.06 -20.26 3.83
N ASP A 126 2.75 -20.66 4.89
CA ASP A 126 2.36 -21.69 5.85
C ASP A 126 1.69 -21.12 7.11
N PHE A 127 1.46 -19.81 7.14
CA PHE A 127 0.80 -19.14 8.26
C PHE A 127 -0.68 -19.54 8.32
N GLU A 128 -1.15 -19.98 9.49
CA GLU A 128 -2.54 -20.39 9.69
C GLU A 128 -3.30 -19.52 10.71
N ASP A 129 -2.60 -18.62 11.41
CA ASP A 129 -3.24 -17.72 12.37
C ASP A 129 -3.82 -16.49 11.65
N ASN A 130 -5.11 -16.21 11.88
CA ASN A 130 -5.80 -15.05 11.30
C ASN A 130 -5.96 -13.91 12.32
N SER A 131 -5.41 -14.06 13.53
CA SER A 131 -5.54 -13.12 14.64
C SER A 131 -4.96 -11.74 14.34
N TYR A 132 -3.86 -11.67 13.57
CA TYR A 132 -3.28 -10.41 13.13
C TYR A 132 -4.26 -9.58 12.30
N PHE A 133 -5.18 -10.21 11.56
CA PHE A 133 -6.08 -9.48 10.67
C PHE A 133 -7.05 -8.59 11.46
N ASP A 134 -7.34 -8.96 12.72
CA ASP A 134 -8.15 -8.15 13.62
C ASP A 134 -7.47 -6.83 14.02
N SER A 135 -6.13 -6.74 13.99
CA SER A 135 -5.44 -5.46 14.20
C SER A 135 -5.53 -4.60 12.93
N LEU A 136 -5.36 -5.20 11.75
CA LEU A 136 -5.39 -4.50 10.46
C LEU A 136 -6.72 -3.81 10.19
N LYS A 137 -7.85 -4.48 10.45
CA LYS A 137 -9.20 -3.93 10.23
C LYS A 137 -9.52 -2.72 11.11
N ASP A 138 -8.85 -2.59 12.25
CA ASP A 138 -9.07 -1.49 13.18
C ASP A 138 -8.27 -0.23 12.79
N VAL A 139 -7.14 -0.43 12.11
CA VAL A 139 -6.18 0.64 11.79
C VAL A 139 -6.23 1.12 10.35
N ALA A 140 -6.84 0.38 9.42
CA ALA A 140 -6.85 0.74 8.00
C ALA A 140 -8.22 0.55 7.32
N ASN A 141 -8.46 1.37 6.28
CA ASN A 141 -9.63 1.21 5.41
C ASN A 141 -9.37 0.29 4.24
N GLU A 142 -8.17 0.33 3.67
CA GLU A 142 -7.75 -0.45 2.50
C GLU A 142 -6.72 -1.50 2.94
N ILE A 143 -7.04 -2.79 2.78
CA ILE A 143 -6.18 -3.89 3.24
C ILE A 143 -5.95 -4.87 2.10
N PHE A 144 -4.68 -5.05 1.74
CA PHE A 144 -4.21 -5.96 0.71
C PHE A 144 -3.36 -7.05 1.34
N VAL A 145 -3.78 -8.30 1.17
CA VAL A 145 -3.07 -9.48 1.69
C VAL A 145 -2.67 -10.39 0.54
N MET A 146 -1.38 -10.58 0.35
CA MET A 146 -0.81 -11.55 -0.59
C MET A 146 -0.41 -12.80 0.19
N CYS A 147 -0.83 -13.99 -0.23
CA CYS A 147 -0.46 -15.25 0.44
C CYS A 147 -0.91 -16.44 -0.45
N SER A 148 -0.81 -17.67 0.07
CA SER A 148 -1.31 -18.86 -0.61
C SER A 148 -2.82 -18.78 -0.91
N ASP A 149 -3.26 -19.29 -2.07
CA ASP A 149 -4.67 -19.35 -2.47
C ASP A 149 -5.56 -19.95 -1.37
N LYS A 150 -5.12 -21.06 -0.76
CA LYS A 150 -5.86 -21.75 0.29
C LYS A 150 -6.08 -20.84 1.50
N TYR A 151 -5.05 -20.10 1.90
CA TYR A 151 -5.13 -19.18 3.03
C TYR A 151 -6.03 -18.00 2.70
N LEU A 152 -5.85 -17.37 1.54
CA LEU A 152 -6.65 -16.22 1.11
C LEU A 152 -8.14 -16.56 0.99
N VAL A 153 -8.50 -17.77 0.53
CA VAL A 153 -9.90 -18.21 0.50
C VAL A 153 -10.48 -18.35 1.91
N LYS A 154 -9.71 -18.90 2.86
CA LYS A 154 -10.14 -18.99 4.27
C LYS A 154 -10.34 -17.60 4.88
N LEU A 155 -9.37 -16.71 4.67
CA LEU A 155 -9.40 -15.35 5.19
C LEU A 155 -10.57 -14.55 4.60
N ALA A 156 -10.76 -14.60 3.28
CA ALA A 156 -11.89 -13.98 2.59
C ALA A 156 -13.24 -14.51 3.09
N ASN A 157 -13.35 -15.81 3.34
CA ASN A 157 -14.58 -16.40 3.89
C ASN A 157 -14.82 -15.99 5.35
N GLN A 158 -13.77 -15.83 6.16
CA GLN A 158 -13.89 -15.39 7.54
C GLN A 158 -14.33 -13.92 7.65
N TYR A 159 -13.82 -13.05 6.77
CA TYR A 159 -14.10 -11.61 6.76
C TYR A 159 -14.92 -11.20 5.52
N LEU A 160 -15.94 -12.00 5.19
CA LEU A 160 -16.72 -11.88 3.96
C LEU A 160 -17.48 -10.56 3.82
N ASP A 161 -17.84 -9.93 4.94
CA ASP A 161 -18.55 -8.66 5.01
C ASP A 161 -17.73 -7.46 4.50
N ILE A 162 -16.40 -7.53 4.65
CA ILE A 162 -15.46 -6.50 4.22
C ILE A 162 -14.61 -6.93 3.02
N PHE A 163 -14.56 -8.22 2.69
CA PHE A 163 -13.92 -8.72 1.48
C PHE A 163 -14.55 -8.12 0.22
N ARG A 164 -13.73 -7.82 -0.80
CA ARG A 164 -14.17 -7.25 -2.08
C ARG A 164 -13.93 -8.18 -3.25
N TYR A 165 -12.67 -8.41 -3.58
CA TYR A 165 -12.27 -9.24 -4.72
C TYR A 165 -10.77 -9.56 -4.61
N PHE A 166 -10.32 -10.46 -5.49
CA PHE A 166 -8.90 -10.75 -5.65
C PHE A 166 -8.31 -9.94 -6.79
N PHE A 167 -7.07 -9.50 -6.62
CA PHE A 167 -6.17 -9.19 -7.72
C PHE A 167 -5.40 -10.46 -8.10
N THR A 168 -5.04 -10.58 -9.37
CA THR A 168 -4.14 -11.63 -9.88
C THR A 168 -2.85 -10.97 -10.36
N VAL A 169 -1.70 -11.41 -9.86
CA VAL A 169 -0.38 -10.95 -10.31
C VAL A 169 0.16 -11.95 -11.32
N GLU A 170 0.42 -11.55 -12.57
CA GLU A 170 0.89 -12.43 -13.63
C GLU A 170 2.33 -12.92 -13.36
N LEU A 171 2.53 -14.24 -13.32
CA LEU A 171 3.85 -14.86 -13.29
C LEU A 171 4.23 -15.31 -14.70
N SER A 172 5.13 -14.56 -15.32
CA SER A 172 5.54 -14.79 -16.71
C SER A 172 7.08 -14.89 -16.85
N PRO A 173 7.63 -16.09 -17.15
CA PRO A 173 6.90 -17.34 -17.41
C PRO A 173 6.28 -17.93 -16.13
N PRO A 174 5.27 -18.83 -16.27
CA PRO A 174 4.76 -19.60 -15.13
C PRO A 174 5.88 -20.35 -14.41
N ILE A 175 5.69 -20.57 -13.11
CA ILE A 175 6.66 -21.23 -12.22
C ILE A 175 6.21 -22.65 -11.91
N LEU A 176 7.11 -23.63 -12.05
CA LEU A 176 6.86 -25.00 -11.60
C LEU A 176 7.22 -25.12 -10.12
N ILE A 177 6.21 -25.15 -9.24
CA ILE A 177 6.41 -25.35 -7.80
C ILE A 177 6.74 -26.80 -7.48
N ASN A 178 6.02 -27.74 -8.10
CA ASN A 178 6.20 -29.18 -7.92
C ASN A 178 5.80 -29.92 -9.20
N SER A 179 6.51 -31.00 -9.55
CA SER A 179 6.27 -31.83 -10.74
C SER A 179 4.92 -32.55 -10.74
N LYS A 180 4.17 -32.52 -9.63
CA LYS A 180 2.83 -33.14 -9.49
C LYS A 180 1.65 -32.20 -9.75
N MET A 181 1.90 -30.95 -10.16
CA MET A 181 0.86 -29.94 -10.39
C MET A 181 1.15 -29.14 -11.66
N PRO A 182 0.12 -28.49 -12.26
CA PRO A 182 0.33 -27.51 -13.31
C PRO A 182 1.28 -26.40 -12.83
N MET A 183 1.98 -25.76 -13.78
CA MET A 183 2.79 -24.58 -13.47
C MET A 183 1.88 -23.44 -13.00
N THR A 184 2.31 -22.73 -11.96
CA THR A 184 1.59 -21.60 -11.38
C THR A 184 1.89 -20.36 -12.22
N GLY A 185 0.84 -19.79 -12.82
CA GLY A 185 0.95 -18.61 -13.69
C GLY A 185 0.52 -17.30 -13.03
N HIS A 186 0.15 -17.33 -11.75
CA HIS A 186 -0.23 -16.14 -11.01
C HIS A 186 -0.07 -16.31 -9.51
N ASP A 187 0.04 -15.18 -8.81
CA ASP A 187 -0.22 -15.05 -7.38
C ASP A 187 -1.53 -14.28 -7.15
N LEU A 188 -2.14 -14.45 -5.99
CA LEU A 188 -3.36 -13.75 -5.59
C LEU A 188 -3.08 -12.72 -4.51
N ILE A 189 -3.80 -11.60 -4.57
CA ILE A 189 -3.88 -10.61 -3.50
C ILE A 189 -5.35 -10.41 -3.16
N ALA A 190 -5.73 -10.69 -1.91
CA ALA A 190 -7.08 -10.42 -1.42
C ALA A 190 -7.20 -8.96 -1.00
N TYR A 191 -8.27 -8.30 -1.46
CA TYR A 191 -8.59 -6.92 -1.09
C TYR A 191 -9.80 -6.88 -0.16
N PHE A 192 -9.62 -6.23 0.98
CA PHE A 192 -10.64 -5.98 1.99
C PHE A 192 -10.79 -4.48 2.21
N ARG A 193 -12.04 -4.05 2.46
CA ARG A 193 -12.36 -2.65 2.70
C ARG A 193 -13.36 -2.47 3.83
N THR A 194 -12.91 -1.83 4.91
CA THR A 194 -13.69 -1.57 6.13
C THR A 194 -14.48 -0.26 6.06
N GLY A 195 -14.08 0.68 5.18
CA GLY A 195 -14.67 2.01 5.08
C GLY A 195 -14.97 2.48 3.65
N LYS A 196 -14.99 3.81 3.46
CA LYS A 196 -14.99 4.42 2.12
C LYS A 196 -13.62 4.19 1.47
N SER A 197 -13.63 3.96 0.17
CA SER A 197 -12.38 3.73 -0.55
C SER A 197 -11.60 5.03 -0.72
N THR A 198 -10.28 4.94 -0.68
CA THR A 198 -9.33 6.00 -1.01
C THR A 198 -8.68 5.78 -2.37
N MET A 199 -9.20 4.85 -3.17
CA MET A 199 -8.69 4.58 -4.51
C MET A 199 -8.70 5.84 -5.36
N ASN A 200 -7.53 6.17 -5.90
CA ASN A 200 -7.25 7.25 -6.83
C ASN A 200 -6.92 6.64 -8.19
N ASN A 201 -7.72 6.93 -9.21
CA ASN A 201 -7.55 6.36 -10.54
C ASN A 201 -6.56 7.21 -11.35
N LEU A 202 -5.30 6.77 -11.43
CA LEU A 202 -4.25 7.49 -12.15
C LEU A 202 -4.38 7.42 -13.69
N ARG A 203 -5.45 6.77 -14.20
CA ARG A 203 -5.70 6.56 -15.64
C ARG A 203 -4.55 5.84 -16.36
N ASP A 204 -3.78 5.04 -15.63
CA ASP A 204 -2.64 4.26 -16.10
C ASP A 204 -3.01 2.81 -16.47
N ALA A 205 -4.31 2.52 -16.51
CA ALA A 205 -4.88 1.18 -16.69
C ALA A 205 -4.53 0.17 -15.58
N PHE A 206 -4.26 0.63 -14.36
CA PHE A 206 -4.22 -0.24 -13.18
C PHE A 206 -5.53 -1.03 -13.06
N SER A 207 -5.40 -2.36 -12.91
CA SER A 207 -6.54 -3.28 -13.00
C SER A 207 -6.42 -4.42 -12.00
N THR A 208 -7.46 -5.24 -11.87
CA THR A 208 -7.42 -6.45 -11.06
C THR A 208 -6.46 -7.51 -11.60
N HIS A 209 -5.93 -7.34 -12.81
CA HIS A 209 -4.89 -8.17 -13.39
C HIS A 209 -3.59 -7.37 -13.49
N ILE A 210 -2.68 -7.64 -12.56
CA ILE A 210 -1.41 -6.93 -12.41
C ILE A 210 -0.36 -7.61 -13.28
N LYS A 211 0.17 -6.85 -14.22
CA LYS A 211 1.33 -7.24 -15.01
C LYS A 211 2.53 -6.46 -14.53
N LEU A 212 3.52 -7.18 -14.05
CA LEU A 212 4.78 -6.59 -13.63
C LEU A 212 5.75 -6.59 -14.81
N ASN A 213 6.66 -5.62 -14.85
CA ASN A 213 7.74 -5.62 -15.82
C ASN A 213 8.59 -6.90 -15.74
N LYS A 214 9.26 -7.25 -16.84
CA LYS A 214 10.19 -8.39 -16.82
C LYS A 214 11.36 -8.04 -15.91
N ARG A 215 11.71 -8.99 -15.03
CA ARG A 215 12.94 -8.94 -14.23
C ARG A 215 14.15 -8.79 -15.17
N LYS A 216 15.10 -7.95 -14.80
CA LYS A 216 16.40 -7.90 -15.48
C LYS A 216 17.20 -9.18 -15.20
N ASP A 217 18.11 -9.53 -16.10
CA ASP A 217 19.00 -10.68 -15.91
C ASP A 217 19.86 -10.46 -14.65
N GLY A 218 19.79 -11.40 -13.70
CA GLY A 218 20.56 -11.36 -12.45
C GLY A 218 19.76 -10.98 -11.19
N GLU A 219 18.52 -10.50 -11.32
CA GLU A 219 17.68 -10.16 -10.14
C GLU A 219 17.35 -11.40 -9.27
N HIS A 220 17.45 -11.24 -7.95
CA HIS A 220 17.13 -12.28 -6.96
C HIS A 220 15.65 -12.68 -7.03
N ARG A 221 15.39 -13.91 -7.50
CA ARG A 221 14.03 -14.39 -7.85
C ARG A 221 13.03 -14.46 -6.69
N HIS A 222 13.49 -14.50 -5.45
CA HIS A 222 12.65 -14.77 -4.29
C HIS A 222 12.09 -13.50 -3.62
N GLU A 223 12.64 -12.32 -3.92
CA GLU A 223 12.15 -11.09 -3.32
C GLU A 223 10.96 -10.49 -4.07
N LYS A 224 10.07 -9.87 -3.29
CA LYS A 224 8.95 -9.08 -3.79
C LYS A 224 9.51 -7.85 -4.48
N ARG A 225 9.20 -7.72 -5.78
CA ARG A 225 9.58 -6.57 -6.60
C ARG A 225 8.95 -5.29 -6.07
N LEU A 226 9.72 -4.20 -5.99
CA LEU A 226 9.24 -2.88 -5.53
C LEU A 226 8.08 -2.38 -6.37
N GLU A 227 8.06 -2.71 -7.67
CA GLU A 227 6.97 -2.36 -8.58
C GLU A 227 5.60 -2.80 -8.06
N LEU A 228 5.50 -3.98 -7.42
CA LEU A 228 4.23 -4.52 -6.97
C LEU A 228 3.57 -3.67 -5.88
N PRO A 229 4.15 -3.48 -4.67
CA PRO A 229 3.55 -2.62 -3.66
C PRO A 229 3.41 -1.17 -4.16
N SER A 230 4.33 -0.69 -5.00
CA SER A 230 4.28 0.67 -5.56
C SER A 230 3.03 0.95 -6.37
N ASN A 231 2.55 -0.04 -7.14
CA ASN A 231 1.28 0.10 -7.86
C ASN A 231 0.11 0.32 -6.88
N PHE A 232 0.06 -0.37 -5.74
CA PHE A 232 -1.00 -0.17 -4.76
C PHE A 232 -0.82 1.14 -3.98
N ILE A 233 0.41 1.48 -3.57
CA ILE A 233 0.72 2.69 -2.81
C ILE A 233 0.26 3.93 -3.58
N GLN A 234 0.57 4.02 -4.88
CA GLN A 234 0.19 5.19 -5.68
C GLN A 234 -1.32 5.31 -5.92
N HIS A 235 -2.03 4.17 -5.98
CA HIS A 235 -3.47 4.16 -6.21
C HIS A 235 -4.30 4.28 -4.93
N TYR A 236 -3.77 3.98 -3.76
CA TYR A 236 -4.55 3.99 -2.50
C TYR A 236 -4.02 4.96 -1.45
N THR A 237 -2.97 5.73 -1.77
CA THR A 237 -2.43 6.80 -0.92
C THR A 237 -2.06 8.05 -1.71
N ILE A 238 -1.99 9.16 -1.00
CA ILE A 238 -1.37 10.41 -1.48
C ILE A 238 0.06 10.54 -0.95
N LYS A 239 0.79 11.54 -1.44
CA LYS A 239 2.11 11.92 -0.91
C LYS A 239 2.04 12.18 0.60
N ASN A 240 3.05 11.75 1.34
CA ASN A 240 3.10 11.73 2.81
C ASN A 240 2.02 10.85 3.47
N GLY A 241 1.26 10.10 2.68
CA GLY A 241 0.35 9.07 3.17
C GLY A 241 1.10 7.94 3.88
N THR A 242 0.34 7.10 4.56
CA THR A 242 0.83 6.12 5.52
C THR A 242 0.49 4.70 5.08
N VAL A 243 1.49 3.82 5.11
CA VAL A 243 1.40 2.42 4.70
C VAL A 243 1.86 1.55 5.85
N LEU A 244 1.08 0.52 6.19
CA LEU A 244 1.47 -0.50 7.16
C LEU A 244 1.81 -1.81 6.46
N ASP A 245 2.93 -2.42 6.82
CA ASP A 245 3.28 -3.79 6.47
C ASP A 245 3.75 -4.53 7.74
N ILE A 246 3.02 -5.56 8.15
CA ILE A 246 3.31 -6.29 9.39
C ILE A 246 4.11 -7.59 9.15
N PHE A 247 4.53 -7.83 7.91
CA PHE A 247 5.37 -8.94 7.48
C PHE A 247 6.49 -8.39 6.57
N GLY A 248 7.43 -7.67 7.17
CA GLY A 248 8.41 -6.85 6.46
C GLY A 248 9.33 -7.60 5.50
N GLY A 249 9.74 -8.83 5.83
CA GLY A 249 10.65 -9.62 5.00
C GLY A 249 11.95 -8.87 4.71
N SER A 250 12.26 -8.65 3.43
CA SER A 250 13.43 -7.85 2.99
C SER A 250 13.15 -6.35 2.82
N GLY A 251 11.97 -5.86 3.21
CA GLY A 251 11.67 -4.43 3.28
C GLY A 251 11.11 -3.78 2.01
N SER A 252 10.68 -4.55 1.00
CA SER A 252 10.21 -4.02 -0.28
C SER A 252 9.13 -2.94 -0.16
N THR A 253 8.18 -3.10 0.78
CA THR A 253 7.12 -2.10 1.00
C THR A 253 7.69 -0.78 1.55
N LEU A 254 8.70 -0.85 2.44
CA LEU A 254 9.35 0.33 3.00
C LEU A 254 10.15 1.07 1.92
N MET A 255 10.93 0.35 1.12
CA MET A 255 11.70 0.92 0.01
C MET A 255 10.80 1.55 -1.05
N ALA A 256 9.66 0.93 -1.38
CA ALA A 256 8.66 1.52 -2.25
C ALA A 256 8.09 2.83 -1.66
N CYS A 257 7.81 2.85 -0.35
CA CYS A 257 7.34 4.07 0.32
C CYS A 257 8.39 5.18 0.29
N GLU A 258 9.67 4.87 0.53
CA GLU A 258 10.78 5.85 0.48
C GLU A 258 10.83 6.51 -0.91
N GLN A 259 10.91 5.70 -1.98
CA GLN A 259 10.94 6.22 -3.35
C GLN A 259 9.69 7.03 -3.72
N LEU A 260 8.53 6.65 -3.20
CA LEU A 260 7.25 7.34 -3.46
C LEU A 260 6.94 8.46 -2.47
N GLN A 261 7.82 8.78 -1.51
CA GLN A 261 7.57 9.80 -0.49
C GLN A 261 6.30 9.53 0.34
N ARG A 262 6.12 8.28 0.76
CA ARG A 262 5.12 7.83 1.73
C ARG A 262 5.80 7.40 3.02
N LYS A 263 5.07 7.41 4.12
CA LYS A 263 5.53 6.91 5.41
C LYS A 263 5.20 5.43 5.55
N CYS A 264 6.19 4.61 5.89
CA CYS A 264 5.98 3.19 6.16
C CYS A 264 6.09 2.93 7.66
N TYR A 265 5.10 2.21 8.20
CA TYR A 265 5.20 1.53 9.49
C TYR A 265 5.36 0.05 9.18
N MET A 266 6.45 -0.55 9.66
CA MET A 266 6.79 -1.92 9.35
C MET A 266 7.02 -2.73 10.62
N MET A 267 6.52 -3.98 10.64
CA MET A 267 6.92 -4.98 11.62
C MET A 267 7.64 -6.13 10.92
N GLU A 268 8.63 -6.69 11.60
CA GLU A 268 9.32 -7.89 11.18
C GLU A 268 9.68 -8.72 12.41
N LEU A 269 9.47 -10.03 12.33
CA LEU A 269 9.63 -10.92 13.48
C LEU A 269 11.11 -11.21 13.74
N GLU A 270 11.87 -11.49 12.69
CA GLU A 270 13.25 -11.96 12.80
C GLU A 270 14.21 -10.77 12.89
N PRO A 271 15.04 -10.66 13.95
CA PRO A 271 15.99 -9.55 14.09
C PRO A 271 16.90 -9.39 12.88
N HIS A 272 17.39 -10.50 12.31
CA HIS A 272 18.25 -10.49 11.13
C HIS A 272 17.57 -9.86 9.90
N ASN A 273 16.28 -10.10 9.70
CA ASN A 273 15.53 -9.46 8.62
C ASN A 273 15.37 -7.95 8.87
N CYS A 274 15.24 -7.54 10.13
CA CYS A 274 15.25 -6.12 10.48
C CYS A 274 16.60 -5.46 10.14
N ASP A 275 17.72 -6.14 10.38
CA ASP A 275 19.04 -5.64 9.97
C ASP A 275 19.15 -5.51 8.44
N ILE A 276 18.61 -6.46 7.67
CA ILE A 276 18.51 -6.39 6.21
C ILE A 276 17.73 -5.15 5.77
N ILE A 277 16.55 -4.91 6.37
CA ILE A 277 15.71 -3.75 6.05
C ILE A 277 16.45 -2.43 6.35
N ILE A 278 17.12 -2.34 7.51
CA ILE A 278 17.90 -1.17 7.91
C ILE A 278 19.04 -0.94 6.93
N ALA A 279 19.89 -1.95 6.69
CA ALA A 279 21.05 -1.83 5.81
C ALA A 279 20.65 -1.47 4.37
N ARG A 280 19.57 -2.08 3.84
CA ARG A 280 19.03 -1.78 2.52
C ARG A 280 18.59 -0.31 2.40
N TRP A 281 17.91 0.20 3.41
CA TRP A 281 17.47 1.59 3.43
C TRP A 281 18.65 2.57 3.59
N GLU A 282 19.61 2.29 4.48
CA GLU A 282 20.81 3.11 4.67
C GLU A 282 21.67 3.17 3.41
N GLU A 283 21.84 2.04 2.71
CA GLU A 283 22.61 1.99 1.46
C GLU A 283 21.93 2.80 0.35
N PHE A 284 20.61 2.69 0.21
CA PHE A 284 19.85 3.41 -0.80
C PHE A 284 19.83 4.93 -0.56
N THR A 285 19.65 5.36 0.69
CA THR A 285 19.48 6.79 1.04
C THR A 285 20.78 7.50 1.38
N GLY A 286 21.79 6.78 1.86
CA GLY A 286 22.98 7.34 2.48
C GLY A 286 22.73 7.94 3.88
N GLU A 287 21.54 7.75 4.46
CA GLU A 287 21.20 8.15 5.82
C GLU A 287 21.46 7.01 6.83
N HIS A 288 21.26 7.27 8.12
CA HIS A 288 21.46 6.31 9.19
C HIS A 288 20.21 6.10 10.03
N ALA A 289 19.85 4.84 10.27
CA ALA A 289 18.74 4.47 11.11
C ALA A 289 19.07 4.73 12.59
N ILE A 290 18.08 5.16 13.35
CA ILE A 290 18.24 5.49 14.77
C ILE A 290 17.33 4.56 15.58
N LYS A 291 17.95 3.77 16.46
CA LYS A 291 17.21 2.99 17.46
C LYS A 291 16.51 3.94 18.45
N GLU A 292 15.21 3.79 18.61
CA GLU A 292 14.44 4.52 19.62
C GLU A 292 14.83 4.03 21.04
N ALA A 293 14.76 4.96 22.00
CA ALA A 293 15.21 4.75 23.38
C ALA A 293 14.20 4.00 24.25
#